data_AF-A0A127I406-F1
#
_entry.id   AF-A0A127I406-F1
#
_cell.length_a   1.000
_cell.length_b   1.000
_cell.length_c   1.000
_cell.angle_alpha   90.00
_cell.angle_beta   90.00
_cell.angle_gamma   90.00
#
_symmetry.space_group_name_H-M   'P 1'
#
loop_
_entity.id
_entity.type
_entity.pdbx_description
1 polymer ?
#
loop_
_entity_poly.entity_id
_entity_poly.type
_entity_poly.pdbx_seq_one_letter_code
_entity_poly.pdbx_strand_id
1 'polypeptide(L)'
;MGLPTDAQPLDFTAFALPLGEANGGGVNVEYDPEFLELEEEALGKPEVQYGDTITQAIEPNWKRVMLLALPLLERSRDLRLAIWLTRAQLNLHGLSGLAAGLQLIHGLLEHCWGGLHPQLDPDDDHDPLLRINILAFLCEPSGLLRDLLGAPLITARSVGSLSLRQIDLATTEPSGDLSPAVIEGALAEADPLELNATETALAQALALSVQIEQLLTEKVGVGRAIDLSSLATLLRRAGDVIRRPQLDVAAPVITADAPALTPQPNRGEINSREDARQTLDRLCTYFQTHEPASPVPFLLQRAKKLIDKNFMELLQDLAPDGLAQLALVSGIRNSDN
;
A
#
# COMPACT_ATOMS: atom_id res chain seq x y z
N MET A 1 24.62 -17.21 15.65
CA MET A 1 23.30 -17.88 15.64
C MET A 1 22.84 -17.93 14.20
N GLY A 2 22.50 -19.10 13.69
CA GLY A 2 21.97 -19.22 12.32
C GLY A 2 20.65 -18.47 12.23
N LEU A 3 20.44 -17.75 11.13
CA LEU A 3 19.13 -17.17 10.82
C LEU A 3 18.10 -18.30 10.81
N PRO A 4 16.97 -18.19 11.52
CA PRO A 4 15.90 -19.18 11.43
C PRO A 4 15.47 -19.24 9.96
N THR A 5 15.79 -20.36 9.32
CA THR A 5 15.30 -20.64 7.97
C THR A 5 14.01 -21.42 8.15
N ASP A 6 12.98 -20.97 7.42
CA ASP A 6 11.67 -21.58 7.20
C ASP A 6 10.59 -21.33 8.28
N ALA A 7 9.87 -20.22 8.08
CA ALA A 7 8.39 -20.14 7.97
C ALA A 7 7.77 -18.92 8.67
N GLN A 8 8.40 -18.34 9.69
CA GLN A 8 7.80 -17.26 10.48
C GLN A 8 8.62 -15.97 10.48
N PRO A 9 7.96 -14.80 10.39
CA PRO A 9 8.64 -13.52 10.51
C PRO A 9 9.23 -13.36 11.90
N LEU A 10 10.35 -12.65 12.01
CA LEU A 10 10.90 -12.29 13.31
C LEU A 10 9.92 -11.42 14.12
N ASP A 11 9.79 -11.73 15.40
CA ASP A 11 9.08 -10.88 16.37
C ASP A 11 10.00 -9.73 16.81
N PHE A 12 9.64 -8.52 16.39
CA PHE A 12 10.38 -7.30 16.72
C PHE A 12 9.88 -6.58 17.98
N THR A 13 8.92 -7.14 18.73
CA THR A 13 8.29 -6.45 19.87
C THR A 13 9.33 -5.95 20.87
N ALA A 14 10.33 -6.77 21.22
CA ALA A 14 11.40 -6.37 22.14
C ALA A 14 12.33 -5.30 21.54
N PHE A 15 12.56 -5.35 20.23
CA PHE A 15 13.42 -4.40 19.51
C PHE A 15 12.79 -3.03 19.31
N ALA A 16 11.47 -2.91 19.50
CA ALA A 16 10.76 -1.64 19.46
C ALA A 16 10.82 -0.85 20.79
N LEU A 17 11.39 -1.44 21.85
CA LEU A 17 11.50 -0.80 23.16
C LEU A 17 12.80 -0.01 23.31
N PRO A 18 12.83 1.05 24.14
CA PRO A 18 14.04 1.83 24.40
C PRO A 18 15.17 0.95 24.96
N LEU A 19 16.39 1.23 24.52
CA LEU A 19 17.60 0.65 25.10
C LEU A 19 17.87 1.25 26.50
N GLY A 20 18.67 0.57 27.32
CA GLY A 20 18.83 0.88 28.76
C GLY A 20 19.52 2.21 29.11
N GLU A 21 19.83 3.07 28.15
CA GLU A 21 20.45 4.39 28.40
C GLU A 21 19.44 5.54 28.46
N ALA A 22 19.89 6.75 28.83
CA ALA A 22 19.02 7.88 29.19
C ALA A 22 17.97 8.28 28.12
N ASN A 23 18.31 8.19 26.83
CA ASN A 23 17.39 8.48 25.72
C ASN A 23 16.89 7.21 25.00
N GLY A 24 17.43 6.05 25.38
CA GLY A 24 17.10 4.72 24.86
C GLY A 24 17.21 4.49 23.35
N GLY A 25 17.89 5.38 22.62
CA GLY A 25 18.06 5.30 21.18
C GLY A 25 19.25 4.47 20.70
N GLY A 26 20.19 4.14 21.59
CA GLY A 26 21.42 3.44 21.26
C GLY A 26 22.42 4.29 20.51
N VAL A 27 23.36 3.61 19.85
CA VAL A 27 24.42 4.25 19.04
C VAL A 27 23.89 4.69 17.69
N ASN A 28 24.36 5.84 17.18
CA ASN A 28 24.12 6.22 15.79
C ASN A 28 25.00 5.33 14.89
N VAL A 29 24.39 4.61 13.96
CA VAL A 29 25.06 3.64 13.07
C VAL A 29 25.41 4.21 11.70
N GLU A 30 25.20 5.50 11.45
CA GLU A 30 25.39 6.14 10.14
C GLU A 30 26.74 5.87 9.46
N TYR A 31 27.82 5.83 10.24
CA TYR A 31 29.18 5.56 9.74
C TYR A 31 29.69 4.17 10.13
N ASP A 32 28.80 3.32 10.65
CA ASP A 32 29.15 1.96 11.02
C ASP A 32 29.42 1.13 9.76
N PRO A 33 30.58 0.45 9.65
CA PRO A 33 30.89 -0.37 8.48
C PRO A 33 29.84 -1.45 8.18
N GLU A 34 29.21 -2.03 9.21
CA GLU A 34 28.17 -3.06 9.04
C GLU A 34 26.87 -2.43 8.50
N PHE A 35 26.57 -1.19 8.88
CA PHE A 35 25.42 -0.45 8.36
C PHE A 35 25.64 -0.01 6.91
N LEU A 36 26.83 0.48 6.57
CA LEU A 36 27.17 0.84 5.20
C LEU A 36 27.14 -0.38 4.26
N GLU A 37 27.65 -1.53 4.71
CA GLU A 37 27.55 -2.79 3.96
C GLU A 37 26.09 -3.22 3.78
N LEU A 38 25.26 -3.08 4.82
CA LEU A 38 23.83 -3.35 4.74
C LEU A 38 23.14 -2.48 3.68
N GLU A 39 23.44 -1.18 3.65
CA GLU A 39 22.85 -0.27 2.66
C GLU A 39 23.26 -0.63 1.23
N GLU A 40 24.53 -0.98 1.00
CA GLU A 40 24.99 -1.44 -0.32
C GLU A 40 24.25 -2.72 -0.75
N GLU A 41 24.13 -3.70 0.14
CA GLU A 41 23.42 -4.96 -0.13
C GLU A 41 21.92 -4.74 -0.36
N ALA A 42 21.30 -3.81 0.35
CA ALA A 42 19.87 -3.55 0.26
C ALA A 42 19.46 -2.72 -0.97
N LEU A 43 20.40 -1.93 -1.52
CA LEU A 43 20.21 -1.20 -2.78
C LEU A 43 20.35 -2.12 -4.00
N GLY A 44 21.17 -3.17 -3.90
CA GLY A 44 21.53 -3.99 -5.06
C GLY A 44 22.28 -3.18 -6.11
N LYS A 45 22.31 -3.66 -7.36
CA LYS A 45 22.95 -2.95 -8.48
C LYS A 45 21.99 -2.86 -9.65
N PRO A 46 21.67 -1.65 -10.17
CA PRO A 46 20.81 -1.52 -11.34
C PRO A 46 21.48 -2.09 -12.60
N GLU A 47 20.69 -2.33 -13.64
CA GLU A 47 21.23 -2.64 -14.95
C GLU A 47 22.03 -1.45 -15.50
N VAL A 48 23.21 -1.71 -16.05
CA VAL A 48 24.08 -0.68 -16.64
C VAL A 48 24.43 -1.07 -18.06
N GLN A 49 24.14 -0.20 -19.02
CA GLN A 49 24.57 -0.34 -20.40
C GLN A 49 25.77 0.56 -20.70
N TYR A 50 26.88 -0.04 -21.14
CA TYR A 50 28.08 0.66 -21.59
C TYR A 50 28.39 0.26 -23.04
N GLY A 51 28.08 1.14 -23.99
CA GLY A 51 28.11 0.81 -25.41
C GLY A 51 27.18 -0.37 -25.72
N ASP A 52 27.75 -1.46 -26.23
CA ASP A 52 27.01 -2.69 -26.56
C ASP A 52 26.96 -3.70 -25.38
N THR A 53 27.61 -3.42 -24.26
CA THR A 53 27.65 -4.33 -23.10
C THR A 53 26.56 -3.96 -22.10
N ILE A 54 25.66 -4.90 -21.80
CA ILE A 54 24.63 -4.77 -20.76
C ILE A 54 25.04 -5.59 -19.55
N THR A 55 25.21 -4.94 -18.40
CA THR A 55 25.41 -5.57 -17.10
C THR A 55 24.07 -5.68 -16.41
N GLN A 56 23.55 -6.90 -16.24
CA GLN A 56 22.24 -7.13 -15.63
C GLN A 56 22.16 -6.61 -14.20
N ALA A 57 20.95 -6.22 -13.80
CA ALA A 57 20.68 -5.85 -12.42
C ALA A 57 20.98 -7.01 -11.46
N ILE A 58 21.53 -6.68 -10.30
CA ILE A 58 21.71 -7.58 -9.17
C ILE A 58 20.67 -7.17 -8.13
N GLU A 59 19.69 -8.02 -7.91
CA GLU A 59 18.68 -7.79 -6.87
C GLU A 59 19.30 -7.88 -5.47
N PRO A 60 18.73 -7.17 -4.47
CA PRO A 60 19.20 -7.21 -3.09
C PRO A 60 19.23 -8.63 -2.51
N ASN A 61 20.27 -8.94 -1.74
CA ASN A 61 20.33 -10.19 -0.98
C ASN A 61 19.64 -10.00 0.37
N TRP A 62 18.31 -10.16 0.40
CA TRP A 62 17.52 -9.93 1.61
C TRP A 62 17.93 -10.78 2.81
N LYS A 63 18.47 -11.99 2.59
CA LYS A 63 19.03 -12.82 3.68
C LYS A 63 20.28 -12.18 4.29
N ARG A 64 21.16 -11.61 3.46
CA ARG A 64 22.35 -10.88 3.91
C ARG A 64 21.97 -9.58 4.60
N VAL A 65 21.01 -8.83 4.07
CA VAL A 65 20.46 -7.62 4.70
C VAL A 65 19.96 -7.94 6.11
N MET A 66 19.15 -8.99 6.27
CA MET A 66 18.66 -9.42 7.60
C MET A 66 19.82 -9.82 8.54
N LEU A 67 20.81 -10.55 8.04
CA LEU A 67 21.98 -10.98 8.82
C LEU A 67 22.78 -9.78 9.36
N LEU A 68 23.00 -8.76 8.53
CA LEU A 68 23.72 -7.54 8.90
C LEU A 68 22.90 -6.64 9.83
N ALA A 69 21.58 -6.62 9.64
CA ALA A 69 20.69 -5.73 10.39
C ALA A 69 20.49 -6.12 11.85
N LEU A 70 20.39 -7.43 12.15
CA LEU A 70 20.04 -7.89 13.50
C LEU A 70 21.05 -7.48 14.58
N PRO A 71 22.38 -7.63 14.39
CA PRO A 71 23.36 -7.14 15.37
C PRO A 71 23.29 -5.63 15.60
N LEU A 72 22.95 -4.84 14.57
CA LEU A 72 22.77 -3.39 14.69
C LEU A 72 21.54 -3.05 15.52
N LEU A 73 20.45 -3.83 15.36
CA LEU A 73 19.21 -3.65 16.12
C LEU A 73 19.37 -3.98 17.61
N GLU A 74 20.41 -4.69 18.04
CA GLU A 74 20.71 -4.89 19.47
C GLU A 74 21.26 -3.63 20.13
N ARG A 75 21.87 -2.73 19.36
CA ARG A 75 22.59 -1.55 19.87
C ARG A 75 22.09 -0.21 19.37
N SER A 76 21.14 -0.20 18.43
CA SER A 76 20.61 1.02 17.81
C SER A 76 19.10 0.92 17.57
N ARG A 77 18.41 2.03 17.83
CA ARG A 77 17.03 2.29 17.41
C ARG A 77 17.11 3.32 16.30
N ASP A 78 17.13 2.86 15.05
CA ASP A 78 17.32 3.69 13.86
C ASP A 78 16.22 3.44 12.83
N LEU A 79 15.59 4.51 12.34
CA LEU A 79 14.52 4.42 11.34
C LEU A 79 15.00 3.87 10.00
N ARG A 80 16.23 4.19 9.58
CA ARG A 80 16.79 3.67 8.32
C ARG A 80 16.93 2.16 8.41
N LEU A 81 17.45 1.67 9.54
CA LEU A 81 17.55 0.24 9.83
C LEU A 81 16.16 -0.43 9.83
N ALA A 82 15.15 0.22 10.42
CA ALA A 82 13.78 -0.29 10.44
C ALA A 82 13.14 -0.39 9.04
N ILE A 83 13.43 0.54 8.12
CA ILE A 83 13.00 0.47 6.73
C ILE A 83 13.62 -0.75 6.04
N TRP A 84 14.93 -0.95 6.18
CA TRP A 84 15.61 -2.09 5.56
C TRP A 84 15.13 -3.43 6.11
N LEU A 85 14.93 -3.53 7.43
CA LEU A 85 14.34 -4.71 8.05
C LEU A 85 12.92 -4.98 7.59
N THR A 86 12.10 -3.94 7.40
CA THR A 86 10.73 -4.08 6.88
C THR A 86 10.73 -4.67 5.47
N ARG A 87 11.61 -4.15 4.59
CA ARG A 87 11.77 -4.69 3.23
C ARG A 87 12.32 -6.12 3.25
N ALA A 88 13.32 -6.40 4.07
CA ALA A 88 13.88 -7.74 4.18
C ALA A 88 12.84 -8.76 4.68
N GLN A 89 12.05 -8.41 5.71
CA GLN A 89 10.98 -9.26 6.21
C GLN A 89 9.92 -9.52 5.14
N LEU A 90 9.48 -8.50 4.40
CA LEU A 90 8.51 -8.67 3.31
C LEU A 90 9.05 -9.64 2.25
N ASN A 91 10.29 -9.47 1.83
CA ASN A 91 10.87 -10.31 0.77
C ASN A 91 11.20 -11.74 1.24
N LEU A 92 11.40 -11.97 2.54
CA LEU A 92 11.70 -13.29 3.10
C LEU A 92 10.47 -14.04 3.63
N HIS A 93 9.45 -13.32 4.11
CA HIS A 93 8.30 -13.87 4.85
C HIS A 93 6.95 -13.36 4.33
N GLY A 94 6.93 -12.68 3.19
CA GLY A 94 5.72 -12.17 2.56
C GLY A 94 4.99 -11.14 3.44
N LEU A 95 3.66 -11.15 3.36
CA LEU A 95 2.83 -10.13 4.01
C LEU A 95 2.89 -10.18 5.54
N SER A 96 3.14 -11.36 6.12
CA SER A 96 3.40 -11.51 7.55
C SER A 96 4.67 -10.77 7.98
N GLY A 97 5.70 -10.77 7.12
CA GLY A 97 6.92 -10.02 7.32
C GLY A 97 6.72 -8.51 7.21
N LEU A 98 5.90 -8.05 6.27
CA LEU A 98 5.53 -6.64 6.18
C LEU A 98 4.82 -6.16 7.45
N ALA A 99 3.85 -6.93 7.96
CA ALA A 99 3.16 -6.60 9.20
C ALA A 99 4.14 -6.49 10.38
N ALA A 100 5.07 -7.44 10.51
CA ALA A 100 6.11 -7.40 11.54
C ALA A 100 7.04 -6.17 11.41
N GLY A 101 7.44 -5.81 10.18
CA GLY A 101 8.25 -4.61 9.93
C GLY A 101 7.53 -3.30 10.26
N LEU A 102 6.26 -3.17 9.87
CA LEU A 102 5.44 -2.02 10.22
C LEU A 102 5.20 -1.94 11.74
N GLN A 103 5.07 -3.08 12.42
CA GLN A 103 4.97 -3.13 13.88
C GLN A 103 6.24 -2.61 14.56
N LEU A 104 7.43 -2.94 14.03
CA LEU A 104 8.70 -2.37 14.50
C LEU A 104 8.70 -0.84 14.32
N ILE A 105 8.37 -0.34 13.14
CA ILE A 105 8.36 1.11 12.86
C ILE A 105 7.37 1.82 13.79
N HIS A 106 6.14 1.33 13.91
CA HIS A 106 5.14 1.87 14.82
C HIS A 106 5.67 1.92 16.26
N GLY A 107 6.19 0.80 16.77
CA GLY A 107 6.69 0.73 18.13
C GLY A 107 7.92 1.62 18.39
N LEU A 108 8.81 1.79 17.41
CA LEU A 108 9.93 2.73 17.50
C LEU A 108 9.45 4.19 17.57
N LEU A 109 8.46 4.55 16.76
CA LEU A 109 7.87 5.89 16.79
C LEU A 109 7.11 6.15 18.10
N GLU A 110 6.46 5.14 18.65
CA GLU A 110 5.69 5.22 19.88
C GLU A 110 6.59 5.34 21.12
N HIS A 111 7.53 4.41 21.27
CA HIS A 111 8.30 4.26 22.50
C HIS A 111 9.66 4.96 22.47
N CYS A 112 10.26 5.13 21.30
CA CYS A 112 11.65 5.58 21.17
C CYS A 112 11.79 7.00 20.58
N TRP A 113 10.71 7.73 20.30
CA TRP A 113 10.74 9.01 19.57
C TRP A 113 11.84 9.98 20.04
N GLY A 114 12.07 10.12 21.34
CA GLY A 114 13.08 11.03 21.88
C GLY A 114 14.52 10.68 21.50
N GLY A 115 14.89 9.40 21.53
CA GLY A 115 16.26 8.95 21.24
C GLY A 115 16.46 8.33 19.85
N LEU A 116 15.39 8.09 19.11
CA LEU A 116 15.39 7.43 17.80
C LEU A 116 16.37 8.10 16.82
N HIS A 117 17.15 7.31 16.10
CA HIS A 117 18.05 7.81 15.06
C HIS A 117 17.33 7.92 13.70
N PRO A 118 17.62 8.96 12.90
CA PRO A 118 18.41 10.15 13.23
C PRO A 118 17.77 10.97 14.37
N GLN A 119 18.61 11.46 15.29
CA GLN A 119 18.14 12.25 16.43
C GLN A 119 17.61 13.62 15.97
N LEU A 120 16.62 14.14 16.69
CA LEU A 120 16.16 15.52 16.50
C LEU A 120 17.22 16.45 17.08
N ASP A 121 17.64 17.44 16.29
CA ASP A 121 18.67 18.40 16.71
C ASP A 121 18.02 19.54 17.53
N PRO A 122 18.38 19.72 18.82
CA PRO A 122 17.90 20.83 19.63
C PRO A 122 18.29 22.22 19.08
N ASP A 123 19.38 22.30 18.32
CA ASP A 123 19.86 23.55 17.71
C ASP A 123 19.09 23.91 16.43
N ASP A 124 18.31 22.98 15.86
CA ASP A 124 17.46 23.14 14.67
C ASP A 124 15.96 22.95 15.00
N ASP A 125 15.52 23.53 16.13
CA ASP A 125 14.12 23.49 16.60
C ASP A 125 13.50 22.07 16.66
N HIS A 126 14.34 21.03 16.85
CA HIS A 126 13.96 19.63 16.81
C HIS A 126 13.27 19.22 15.49
N ASP A 127 13.75 19.73 14.35
CA ASP A 127 13.18 19.46 13.02
C ASP A 127 13.11 17.93 12.70
N PRO A 128 11.91 17.34 12.53
CA PRO A 128 11.73 15.93 12.18
C PRO A 128 11.92 15.59 10.69
N LEU A 129 12.29 16.53 9.82
CA LEU A 129 12.31 16.35 8.35
C LEU A 129 13.09 15.11 7.90
N LEU A 130 14.25 14.83 8.50
CA LEU A 130 15.03 13.63 8.17
C LEU A 130 14.26 12.34 8.46
N ARG A 131 13.56 12.27 9.59
CA ARG A 131 12.72 11.12 9.95
C ARG A 131 11.55 10.95 8.99
N ILE A 132 10.89 12.06 8.62
CA ILE A 132 9.78 12.04 7.66
C ILE A 132 10.26 11.57 6.27
N ASN A 133 11.42 12.04 5.82
CA ASN A 133 12.01 11.62 4.55
C ASN A 133 12.36 10.12 4.55
N ILE A 134 12.85 9.57 5.67
CA ILE A 134 13.11 8.13 5.80
C ILE A 134 11.80 7.33 5.74
N LEU A 135 10.75 7.79 6.42
CA LEU A 135 9.45 7.12 6.40
C LEU A 135 8.79 7.17 5.02
N ALA A 136 9.16 8.11 4.15
CA ALA A 136 8.73 8.14 2.75
C ALA A 136 9.11 6.91 1.94
N PHE A 137 10.16 6.17 2.34
CA PHE A 137 10.51 4.92 1.70
C PHE A 137 9.43 3.82 1.87
N LEU A 138 8.50 3.96 2.81
CA LEU A 138 7.31 3.09 2.91
C LEU A 138 6.37 3.22 1.70
N CYS A 139 6.44 4.35 1.00
CA CYS A 139 5.61 4.67 -0.16
C CYS A 139 6.41 4.74 -1.47
N GLU A 140 7.68 4.33 -1.46
CA GLU A 140 8.55 4.41 -2.63
C GLU A 140 8.09 3.41 -3.72
N PRO A 141 7.67 3.87 -4.91
CA PRO A 141 7.13 3.02 -5.96
C PRO A 141 8.11 1.95 -6.44
N SER A 142 9.40 2.28 -6.52
CA SER A 142 10.46 1.34 -6.94
C SER A 142 11.05 0.53 -5.79
N GLY A 143 10.60 0.80 -4.56
CA GLY A 143 11.06 0.17 -3.33
C GLY A 143 9.98 -0.72 -2.72
N LEU A 144 9.50 -0.36 -1.52
CA LEU A 144 8.57 -1.21 -0.76
C LEU A 144 7.28 -1.51 -1.54
N LEU A 145 6.74 -0.56 -2.31
CA LEU A 145 5.50 -0.80 -3.06
C LEU A 145 5.69 -1.81 -4.20
N ARG A 146 6.84 -1.77 -4.89
CA ARG A 146 7.23 -2.77 -5.89
C ARG A 146 7.36 -4.16 -5.25
N ASP A 147 8.01 -4.22 -4.09
CA ASP A 147 8.21 -5.46 -3.36
C ASP A 147 6.85 -6.05 -2.90
N LEU A 148 5.94 -5.21 -2.40
CA LEU A 148 4.57 -5.61 -2.01
C LEU A 148 3.75 -6.13 -3.18
N LEU A 149 3.80 -5.44 -4.33
CA LEU A 149 3.12 -5.88 -5.55
C LEU A 149 3.65 -7.22 -6.08
N GLY A 150 4.93 -7.52 -5.82
CA GLY A 150 5.60 -8.76 -6.22
C GLY A 150 5.46 -9.90 -5.20
N ALA A 151 5.09 -9.61 -3.96
CA ALA A 151 4.98 -10.62 -2.92
C ALA A 151 3.86 -11.64 -3.24
N PRO A 152 4.09 -12.95 -2.95
CA PRO A 152 3.03 -13.96 -3.06
C PRO A 152 1.80 -13.57 -2.25
N LEU A 153 0.66 -13.49 -2.91
CA LEU A 153 -0.65 -13.21 -2.31
C LEU A 153 -1.46 -14.49 -2.13
N ILE A 154 -1.39 -15.40 -3.10
CA ILE A 154 -2.12 -16.66 -3.12
C ILE A 154 -1.16 -17.75 -3.60
N THR A 155 -1.23 -18.95 -3.01
CA THR A 155 -0.52 -20.13 -3.50
C THR A 155 -1.54 -21.22 -3.83
N ALA A 156 -1.52 -21.72 -5.06
CA ALA A 156 -2.41 -22.79 -5.52
C ALA A 156 -1.61 -23.81 -6.34
N ARG A 157 -2.01 -25.09 -6.33
CA ARG A 157 -1.24 -26.15 -7.02
C ARG A 157 -1.34 -26.03 -8.54
N SER A 158 -2.45 -25.50 -9.05
CA SER A 158 -2.70 -25.32 -10.48
C SER A 158 -1.79 -24.26 -11.14
N VAL A 159 -1.47 -23.18 -10.44
CA VAL A 159 -0.79 -22.00 -11.01
C VAL A 159 0.46 -21.56 -10.25
N GLY A 160 0.77 -22.19 -9.11
CA GLY A 160 1.84 -21.77 -8.22
C GLY A 160 1.44 -20.54 -7.39
N SER A 161 2.42 -19.68 -7.08
CA SER A 161 2.15 -18.46 -6.34
C SER A 161 1.74 -17.32 -7.27
N LEU A 162 0.68 -16.62 -6.93
CA LEU A 162 0.21 -15.42 -7.62
C LEU A 162 0.45 -14.18 -6.75
N SER A 163 1.06 -13.15 -7.33
CA SER A 163 1.21 -11.83 -6.71
C SER A 163 0.08 -10.89 -7.12
N LEU A 164 -0.09 -9.79 -6.37
CA LEU A 164 -1.06 -8.75 -6.73
C LEU A 164 -0.79 -8.19 -8.14
N ARG A 165 0.48 -7.95 -8.50
CA ARG A 165 0.86 -7.49 -9.85
C ARG A 165 0.36 -8.43 -10.95
N GLN A 166 0.47 -9.75 -10.76
CA GLN A 166 0.03 -10.72 -11.77
C GLN A 166 -1.49 -10.72 -11.91
N ILE A 167 -2.21 -10.62 -10.79
CA ILE A 167 -3.68 -10.56 -10.75
C ILE A 167 -4.18 -9.30 -11.46
N ASP A 168 -3.51 -8.18 -11.25
CA ASP A 168 -3.82 -6.91 -11.87
C ASP A 168 -3.66 -6.97 -13.39
N LEU A 169 -2.52 -7.48 -13.83
CA LEU A 169 -2.20 -7.63 -15.24
C LEU A 169 -3.22 -8.55 -15.93
N ALA A 170 -3.56 -9.68 -15.31
CA ALA A 170 -4.56 -10.60 -15.84
C ALA A 170 -5.98 -10.01 -15.90
N THR A 171 -6.27 -8.99 -15.07
CA THR A 171 -7.56 -8.28 -15.07
C THR A 171 -7.61 -7.24 -16.20
N THR A 172 -6.49 -6.56 -16.49
CA THR A 172 -6.44 -5.51 -17.53
C THR A 172 -6.12 -6.06 -18.92
N GLU A 173 -5.23 -7.04 -18.99
CA GLU A 173 -4.70 -7.65 -20.22
C GLU A 173 -4.67 -9.19 -20.05
N PRO A 174 -5.84 -9.85 -20.12
CA PRO A 174 -5.91 -11.30 -19.91
C PRO A 174 -5.08 -12.04 -20.95
N SER A 175 -4.19 -12.90 -20.47
CA SER A 175 -3.43 -13.84 -21.30
C SER A 175 -4.08 -15.22 -21.27
N GLY A 176 -3.79 -16.08 -22.24
CA GLY A 176 -4.32 -17.44 -22.25
C GLY A 176 -3.93 -18.26 -21.02
N ASP A 177 -2.77 -17.96 -20.42
CA ASP A 177 -2.22 -18.70 -19.28
C ASP A 177 -2.71 -18.15 -17.93
N LEU A 178 -3.09 -16.88 -17.86
CA LEU A 178 -3.60 -16.21 -16.67
C LEU A 178 -4.82 -15.35 -17.03
N SER A 179 -6.00 -15.88 -16.68
CA SER A 179 -7.30 -15.23 -16.89
C SER A 179 -8.05 -15.07 -15.55
N PRO A 180 -9.09 -14.22 -15.48
CA PRO A 180 -9.89 -14.07 -14.26
C PRO A 180 -10.46 -15.40 -13.73
N ALA A 181 -10.92 -16.30 -14.62
CA ALA A 181 -11.43 -17.61 -14.23
C ALA A 181 -10.35 -18.53 -13.62
N VAL A 182 -9.11 -18.41 -14.10
CA VAL A 182 -7.96 -19.15 -13.52
C VAL A 182 -7.63 -18.61 -12.12
N ILE A 183 -7.71 -17.30 -11.91
CA ILE A 183 -7.50 -16.66 -10.60
C ILE A 183 -8.58 -17.08 -9.60
N GLU A 184 -9.85 -17.09 -10.03
CA GLU A 184 -10.96 -17.59 -9.20
C GLU A 184 -10.77 -19.06 -8.82
N GLY A 185 -10.36 -19.91 -9.78
CA GLY A 185 -10.02 -21.30 -9.52
C GLY A 185 -8.85 -21.46 -8.54
N ALA A 186 -7.81 -20.63 -8.66
CA ALA A 186 -6.67 -20.63 -7.75
C ALA A 186 -7.08 -20.21 -6.32
N LEU A 187 -7.92 -19.20 -6.18
CA LEU A 187 -8.48 -18.78 -4.89
C LEU A 187 -9.32 -19.87 -4.22
N ALA A 188 -10.13 -20.60 -5.00
CA ALA A 188 -10.93 -21.70 -4.50
C ALA A 188 -10.10 -22.94 -4.11
N GLU A 189 -8.94 -23.14 -4.75
CA GLU A 189 -8.01 -24.24 -4.47
C GLU A 189 -7.08 -23.96 -3.28
N ALA A 190 -6.74 -22.70 -3.03
CA ALA A 190 -5.75 -22.31 -2.04
C ALA A 190 -6.10 -22.80 -0.62
N ASP A 191 -5.07 -23.09 0.19
CA ASP A 191 -5.25 -23.57 1.55
C ASP A 191 -5.97 -22.49 2.40
N PRO A 192 -7.15 -22.78 2.99
CA PRO A 192 -7.88 -21.83 3.79
C PRO A 192 -7.09 -21.28 4.98
N LEU A 193 -6.18 -22.07 5.56
CA LEU A 193 -5.33 -21.62 6.67
C LEU A 193 -4.30 -20.59 6.20
N GLU A 194 -3.66 -20.83 5.05
CA GLU A 194 -2.70 -19.89 4.46
C GLU A 194 -3.38 -18.60 3.99
N LEU A 195 -4.56 -18.72 3.37
CA LEU A 195 -5.37 -17.55 2.98
C LEU A 195 -5.77 -16.71 4.20
N ASN A 196 -6.26 -17.33 5.26
CA ASN A 196 -6.65 -16.62 6.48
C ASN A 196 -5.44 -15.95 7.16
N ALA A 197 -4.27 -16.60 7.16
CA ALA A 197 -3.03 -16.00 7.65
C ALA A 197 -2.62 -14.77 6.83
N THR A 198 -2.75 -14.87 5.49
CA THR A 198 -2.47 -13.78 4.56
C THR A 198 -3.43 -12.60 4.76
N GLU A 199 -4.72 -12.88 4.89
CA GLU A 199 -5.76 -11.87 5.19
C GLU A 199 -5.49 -11.17 6.53
N THR A 200 -5.15 -11.94 7.57
CA THR A 200 -4.80 -11.40 8.89
C THR A 200 -3.59 -10.47 8.80
N ALA A 201 -2.53 -10.88 8.09
CA ALA A 201 -1.34 -10.07 7.91
C ALA A 201 -1.63 -8.77 7.14
N LEU A 202 -2.47 -8.82 6.11
CA LEU A 202 -2.91 -7.63 5.36
C LEU A 202 -3.71 -6.67 6.23
N ALA A 203 -4.65 -7.19 7.03
CA ALA A 203 -5.44 -6.38 7.95
C ALA A 203 -4.56 -5.71 9.01
N GLN A 204 -3.59 -6.43 9.56
CA GLN A 204 -2.61 -5.90 10.51
C GLN A 204 -1.73 -4.82 9.87
N ALA A 205 -1.14 -5.08 8.70
CA ALA A 205 -0.32 -4.11 7.99
C ALA A 205 -1.12 -2.83 7.64
N LEU A 206 -2.38 -2.98 7.24
CA LEU A 206 -3.25 -1.84 6.96
C LEU A 206 -3.53 -1.02 8.22
N ALA A 207 -3.89 -1.67 9.33
CA ALA A 207 -4.13 -1.01 10.59
C ALA A 207 -2.88 -0.25 11.08
N LEU A 208 -1.71 -0.88 10.99
CA LEU A 208 -0.43 -0.26 11.36
C LEU A 208 -0.09 0.94 10.47
N SER A 209 -0.34 0.88 9.16
CA SER A 209 -0.10 2.03 8.28
C SER A 209 -0.93 3.26 8.70
N VAL A 210 -2.18 3.04 9.10
CA VAL A 210 -3.07 4.11 9.59
C VAL A 210 -2.61 4.62 10.96
N GLN A 211 -2.21 3.72 11.86
CA GLN A 211 -1.71 4.09 13.20
C GLN A 211 -0.41 4.88 13.12
N ILE A 212 0.51 4.50 12.22
CA ILE A 212 1.75 5.26 11.98
C ILE A 212 1.43 6.67 11.50
N GLU A 213 0.53 6.84 10.53
CA GLU A 213 0.12 8.15 10.03
C GLU A 213 -0.52 9.03 11.12
N GLN A 214 -1.39 8.44 11.95
CA GLN A 214 -2.00 9.11 13.11
C GLN A 214 -0.94 9.56 14.12
N LEU A 215 -0.03 8.65 14.51
CA LEU A 215 1.03 8.93 15.45
C LEU A 215 1.97 10.03 14.94
N LEU A 216 2.34 10.00 13.65
CA LEU A 216 3.16 11.06 13.05
C LEU A 216 2.42 12.39 13.07
N THR A 217 1.13 12.40 12.74
CA THR A 217 0.30 13.60 12.81
C THR A 217 0.26 14.19 14.22
N GLU A 218 0.17 13.34 15.25
CA GLU A 218 0.25 13.78 16.65
C GLU A 218 1.62 14.35 17.03
N LYS A 219 2.71 13.76 16.53
CA LYS A 219 4.09 14.17 16.86
C LYS A 219 4.55 15.42 16.13
N VAL A 220 4.20 15.58 14.85
CA VAL A 220 4.76 16.62 13.97
C VAL A 220 3.72 17.58 13.38
N GLY A 221 2.43 17.29 13.57
CA GLY A 221 1.32 18.06 13.03
C GLY A 221 0.93 17.69 11.59
N VAL A 222 -0.32 17.96 11.23
CA VAL A 222 -0.93 17.59 9.94
C VAL A 222 -0.13 18.06 8.72
N GLY A 223 0.46 19.26 8.78
CA GLY A 223 1.20 19.84 7.66
C GLY A 223 2.58 19.23 7.40
N ARG A 224 3.06 18.35 8.30
CA ARG A 224 4.40 17.75 8.25
C ARG A 224 4.40 16.23 8.25
N ALA A 225 3.27 15.61 8.60
CA ALA A 225 3.12 14.16 8.53
C ALA A 225 3.15 13.70 7.06
N ILE A 226 3.67 12.50 6.85
CA ILE A 226 3.65 11.86 5.54
C ILE A 226 2.29 11.22 5.27
N ASP A 227 1.86 11.27 4.01
CA ASP A 227 0.71 10.52 3.50
C ASP A 227 1.09 9.07 3.17
N LEU A 228 0.50 8.10 3.87
CA LEU A 228 0.71 6.67 3.61
C LEU A 228 -0.42 6.04 2.77
N SER A 229 -1.25 6.86 2.12
CA SER A 229 -2.42 6.42 1.34
C SER A 229 -2.09 5.44 0.21
N SER A 230 -0.92 5.55 -0.42
CA SER A 230 -0.46 4.65 -1.49
C SER A 230 -0.26 3.23 -0.96
N LEU A 231 0.42 3.07 0.18
CA LEU A 231 0.60 1.79 0.87
C LEU A 231 -0.76 1.24 1.32
N ALA A 232 -1.56 2.05 2.00
CA ALA A 232 -2.87 1.64 2.50
C ALA A 232 -3.82 1.19 1.37
N THR A 233 -3.75 1.83 0.20
CA THR A 233 -4.56 1.47 -0.97
C THR A 233 -4.16 0.12 -1.54
N LEU A 234 -2.86 -0.17 -1.66
CA LEU A 234 -2.39 -1.49 -2.10
C LEU A 234 -2.77 -2.60 -1.11
N LEU A 235 -2.64 -2.34 0.19
CA LEU A 235 -3.02 -3.31 1.24
C LEU A 235 -4.52 -3.61 1.23
N ARG A 236 -5.38 -2.58 1.12
CA ARG A 236 -6.83 -2.77 0.98
C ARG A 236 -7.16 -3.62 -0.24
N ARG A 237 -6.57 -3.29 -1.38
CA ARG A 237 -6.81 -3.98 -2.63
C ARG A 237 -6.37 -5.45 -2.60
N ALA A 238 -5.21 -5.74 -2.02
CA ALA A 238 -4.76 -7.11 -1.79
C ALA A 238 -5.77 -7.87 -0.90
N GLY A 239 -6.26 -7.23 0.17
CA GLY A 239 -7.28 -7.81 1.04
C GLY A 239 -8.62 -8.05 0.33
N ASP A 240 -9.01 -7.18 -0.59
CA ASP A 240 -10.24 -7.34 -1.37
C ASP A 240 -10.16 -8.54 -2.33
N VAL A 241 -8.99 -8.78 -2.93
CA VAL A 241 -8.76 -9.97 -3.78
C VAL A 241 -8.97 -11.25 -2.98
N ILE A 242 -8.43 -11.34 -1.76
CA ILE A 242 -8.58 -12.53 -0.91
C ILE A 242 -10.02 -12.71 -0.42
N ARG A 243 -10.74 -11.62 -0.14
CA ARG A 243 -12.11 -11.65 0.41
C ARG A 243 -13.21 -11.89 -0.63
N ARG A 244 -12.97 -11.59 -1.91
CA ARG A 244 -13.95 -11.76 -3.00
C ARG A 244 -14.64 -13.15 -3.02
N PRO A 245 -13.92 -14.28 -2.98
CA PRO A 245 -14.54 -15.61 -3.00
C PRO A 245 -15.36 -15.90 -1.74
N GLN A 246 -14.96 -15.34 -0.59
CA GLN A 246 -15.61 -15.61 0.69
C GLN A 246 -17.01 -14.97 0.75
N LEU A 247 -17.22 -13.84 0.06
CA LEU A 247 -18.52 -13.16 -0.01
C LEU A 247 -19.54 -13.93 -0.89
N ASP A 248 -19.07 -14.59 -1.96
CA ASP A 248 -19.94 -15.39 -2.84
C ASP A 248 -20.27 -16.77 -2.25
N VAL A 249 -19.37 -17.37 -1.46
CA VAL A 249 -19.61 -18.65 -0.78
C VAL A 249 -20.41 -18.49 0.52
N ALA A 250 -20.38 -17.31 1.14
CA ALA A 250 -21.16 -17.00 2.34
C ALA A 250 -22.63 -16.65 2.06
N ALA A 251 -23.10 -16.73 0.82
CA ALA A 251 -24.53 -16.78 0.53
C ALA A 251 -25.08 -18.10 1.11
N PRO A 252 -25.94 -18.07 2.16
CA PRO A 252 -26.53 -19.30 2.66
C PRO A 252 -27.31 -19.94 1.51
N VAL A 253 -27.02 -21.21 1.22
CA VAL A 253 -27.91 -22.07 0.43
C VAL A 253 -29.16 -22.26 1.28
N ILE A 254 -30.08 -21.30 1.20
CA ILE A 254 -31.39 -21.40 1.82
C ILE A 254 -32.13 -22.48 1.01
N THR A 255 -32.17 -23.69 1.54
CA THR A 255 -33.15 -24.70 1.14
C THR A 255 -34.54 -24.08 1.32
N ALA A 256 -35.18 -23.79 0.20
CA ALA A 256 -36.45 -23.09 0.14
C ALA A 256 -37.56 -23.94 0.78
N ASP A 257 -38.00 -23.54 1.98
CA ASP A 257 -39.40 -23.68 2.40
C ASP A 257 -39.74 -22.67 3.51
N ALA A 258 -39.98 -21.41 3.12
CA ALA A 258 -40.67 -20.40 3.94
C ALA A 258 -41.10 -19.20 3.05
N PRO A 259 -42.19 -18.49 3.38
CA PRO A 259 -42.90 -17.65 2.44
C PRO A 259 -42.16 -16.34 2.14
N ALA A 260 -42.28 -15.90 0.88
CA ALA A 260 -41.66 -14.71 0.34
C ALA A 260 -41.94 -13.44 1.16
N LEU A 261 -40.88 -12.90 1.76
CA LEU A 261 -40.83 -11.50 2.17
C LEU A 261 -40.32 -10.68 0.98
N THR A 262 -41.13 -9.71 0.56
CA THR A 262 -40.78 -8.73 -0.46
C THR A 262 -39.46 -8.01 -0.11
N PRO A 263 -38.49 -7.90 -1.04
CA PRO A 263 -37.23 -7.21 -0.76
C PRO A 263 -37.48 -5.72 -0.52
N GLN A 264 -36.99 -5.22 0.62
CA GLN A 264 -36.85 -3.78 0.85
C GLN A 264 -35.58 -3.29 0.14
N PRO A 265 -35.62 -2.14 -0.56
CA PRO A 265 -34.45 -1.61 -1.24
C PRO A 265 -33.41 -1.13 -0.21
N ASN A 266 -32.16 -1.58 -0.37
CA ASN A 266 -31.00 -1.12 0.39
C ASN A 266 -30.85 0.41 0.24
N ARG A 267 -31.04 1.15 1.35
CA ARG A 267 -31.09 2.64 1.38
C ARG A 267 -29.75 3.36 1.17
N GLY A 268 -28.76 2.70 0.56
CA GLY A 268 -27.44 3.28 0.30
C GLY A 268 -26.81 2.86 -1.02
N GLU A 269 -27.44 1.97 -1.79
CA GLU A 269 -26.92 1.59 -3.10
C GLU A 269 -27.32 2.62 -4.15
N ILE A 270 -26.34 3.12 -4.88
CA ILE A 270 -26.56 3.99 -6.03
C ILE A 270 -26.75 3.08 -7.25
N ASN A 271 -28.00 2.72 -7.54
CA ASN A 271 -28.34 1.78 -8.60
C ASN A 271 -28.78 2.48 -9.90
N SER A 272 -28.86 3.81 -9.90
CA SER A 272 -29.21 4.61 -11.07
C SER A 272 -28.54 5.98 -11.08
N ARG A 273 -28.50 6.62 -12.26
CA ARG A 273 -28.00 7.99 -12.44
C ARG A 273 -28.79 9.01 -11.63
N GLU A 274 -30.08 8.75 -11.42
CA GLU A 274 -30.95 9.58 -10.58
C GLU A 274 -30.62 9.41 -9.09
N ASP A 275 -30.30 8.20 -8.63
CA ASP A 275 -29.85 7.97 -7.25
C ASP A 275 -28.51 8.68 -6.96
N ALA A 276 -27.61 8.70 -7.95
CA ALA A 276 -26.34 9.42 -7.85
C ALA A 276 -26.58 10.93 -7.70
N ARG A 277 -27.53 11.48 -8.48
CA ARG A 277 -27.93 12.89 -8.43
C ARG A 277 -28.51 13.27 -7.07
N GLN A 278 -29.42 12.46 -6.54
CA GLN A 278 -30.03 12.67 -5.23
C GLN A 278 -29.00 12.55 -4.10
N THR A 279 -28.04 11.65 -4.24
CA THR A 279 -26.95 11.50 -3.26
C THR A 279 -26.03 12.72 -3.26
N LEU A 280 -25.65 13.23 -4.44
CA LEU A 280 -24.87 14.46 -4.57
C LEU A 280 -25.61 15.68 -4.01
N ASP A 281 -26.93 15.75 -4.16
CA ASP A 281 -27.74 16.80 -3.54
C ASP A 281 -27.67 16.76 -2.02
N ARG A 282 -27.81 15.56 -1.44
CA ARG A 282 -27.68 15.37 0.02
C ARG A 282 -26.29 15.76 0.53
N LEU A 283 -25.23 15.41 -0.22
CA LEU A 283 -23.86 15.80 0.11
C LEU A 283 -23.65 17.31 0.01
N CYS A 284 -24.15 17.97 -1.04
CA CYS A 284 -24.08 19.43 -1.17
C CYS A 284 -24.77 20.12 0.02
N THR A 285 -25.98 19.68 0.39
CA THR A 285 -26.71 20.23 1.55
C THR A 285 -25.96 20.00 2.86
N TYR A 286 -25.37 18.82 3.04
CA TYR A 286 -24.57 18.50 4.22
C TYR A 286 -23.39 19.45 4.37
N PHE A 287 -22.55 19.58 3.34
CA PHE A 287 -21.36 20.44 3.41
C PHE A 287 -21.72 21.93 3.49
N GLN A 288 -22.82 22.39 2.88
CA GLN A 288 -23.29 23.77 3.06
C GLN A 288 -23.73 24.06 4.50
N THR A 289 -24.27 23.06 5.20
CA THR A 289 -24.78 23.20 6.57
C THR A 289 -23.67 23.06 7.61
N HIS A 290 -22.73 22.12 7.40
CA HIS A 290 -21.71 21.76 8.39
C HIS A 290 -20.34 22.41 8.10
N GLU A 291 -20.03 22.75 6.85
CA GLU A 291 -18.74 23.30 6.43
C GLU A 291 -18.86 24.40 5.36
N PRO A 292 -19.49 25.54 5.66
CA PRO A 292 -19.79 26.58 4.66
C PRO A 292 -18.56 27.25 4.04
N ALA A 293 -17.38 27.16 4.67
CA ALA A 293 -16.11 27.67 4.16
C ALA A 293 -15.35 26.65 3.28
N SER A 294 -15.87 25.43 3.14
CA SER A 294 -15.26 24.37 2.33
C SER A 294 -15.44 24.65 0.83
N PRO A 295 -14.44 24.40 -0.03
CA PRO A 295 -14.60 24.47 -1.49
C PRO A 295 -15.41 23.29 -2.05
N VAL A 296 -15.66 22.24 -1.24
CA VAL A 296 -16.29 20.98 -1.64
C VAL A 296 -17.71 21.16 -2.23
N PRO A 297 -18.63 21.96 -1.65
CA PRO A 297 -19.95 22.20 -2.25
C PRO A 297 -19.89 22.72 -3.70
N PHE A 298 -18.94 23.60 -4.02
CA PHE A 298 -18.80 24.16 -5.36
C PHE A 298 -18.32 23.12 -6.37
N LEU A 299 -17.42 22.22 -5.94
CA LEU A 299 -16.94 21.11 -6.75
C LEU A 299 -18.02 20.05 -6.98
N LEU A 300 -18.81 19.73 -5.95
CA LEU A 300 -19.93 18.78 -6.06
C LEU A 300 -21.06 19.32 -6.95
N GLN A 301 -21.37 20.62 -6.87
CA GLN A 301 -22.31 21.26 -7.80
C GLN A 301 -21.80 21.23 -9.25
N ARG A 302 -20.49 21.40 -9.45
CA ARG A 302 -19.88 21.27 -10.77
C ARG A 302 -19.97 19.82 -11.27
N ALA A 303 -19.64 18.83 -10.44
CA ALA A 303 -19.79 17.41 -10.78
C ALA A 303 -21.24 17.04 -11.11
N LYS A 304 -22.22 17.58 -10.38
CA LYS A 304 -23.65 17.39 -10.65
C LYS A 304 -24.06 17.90 -12.04
N LYS A 305 -23.55 19.05 -12.49
CA LYS A 305 -23.83 19.59 -13.83
C LYS A 305 -23.23 18.75 -14.95
N LEU A 306 -22.15 18.03 -14.66
CA LEU A 306 -21.47 17.16 -15.61
C LEU A 306 -22.14 15.79 -15.74
N ILE A 307 -22.92 15.38 -14.73
CA ILE A 307 -23.65 14.11 -14.74
C ILE A 307 -24.67 14.03 -15.87
N ASP A 308 -25.13 15.12 -16.49
CA ASP A 308 -26.14 15.04 -17.57
C ASP A 308 -25.55 15.22 -18.98
N LYS A 309 -24.26 15.52 -19.10
CA LYS A 309 -23.63 15.82 -20.39
C LYS A 309 -23.06 14.58 -21.07
N ASN A 310 -23.17 14.53 -22.40
CA ASN A 310 -22.42 13.54 -23.18
C ASN A 310 -20.92 13.94 -23.20
N PHE A 311 -20.02 12.97 -23.41
CA PHE A 311 -18.57 13.19 -23.37
C PHE A 311 -18.09 14.31 -24.33
N MET A 312 -18.77 14.50 -25.45
CA MET A 312 -18.44 15.54 -26.44
C MET A 312 -18.81 16.96 -25.96
N GLU A 313 -19.95 17.13 -25.30
CA GLU A 313 -20.35 18.36 -24.62
C GLU A 313 -19.44 18.68 -23.43
N LEU A 314 -18.96 17.64 -22.75
CA LEU A 314 -18.04 17.74 -21.61
C LEU A 314 -16.65 18.23 -22.05
N LEU A 315 -16.19 17.82 -23.24
CA LEU A 315 -14.93 18.28 -23.83
C LEU A 315 -15.01 19.75 -24.29
N GLN A 316 -16.14 20.17 -24.89
CA GLN A 316 -16.38 21.57 -25.26
C GLN A 316 -16.39 22.53 -24.05
N ASP A 317 -16.92 22.08 -22.91
CA ASP A 317 -17.04 22.89 -21.69
C ASP A 317 -15.73 23.01 -20.90
N LEU A 318 -14.90 21.96 -20.88
CA LEU A 318 -13.72 21.89 -20.00
C LEU A 318 -12.41 22.22 -20.70
N ALA A 319 -12.29 21.96 -22.00
CA ALA A 319 -11.06 22.18 -22.76
C ALA A 319 -11.37 22.36 -24.25
N PRO A 320 -11.83 23.54 -24.70
CA PRO A 320 -12.20 23.79 -26.09
C PRO A 320 -11.05 23.50 -27.08
N ASP A 321 -9.79 23.65 -26.65
CA ASP A 321 -8.59 23.35 -27.45
C ASP A 321 -8.23 21.85 -27.50
N GLY A 322 -8.81 21.01 -26.62
CA GLY A 322 -8.58 19.57 -26.56
C GLY A 322 -9.25 18.76 -27.67
N LEU A 323 -10.25 19.34 -28.34
CA LEU A 323 -10.94 18.71 -29.47
C LEU A 323 -10.01 18.43 -30.65
N ALA A 324 -9.05 19.32 -30.91
CA ALA A 324 -8.08 19.15 -32.00
C ALA A 324 -7.12 17.97 -31.75
N GLN A 325 -6.76 17.73 -30.49
CA GLN A 325 -5.88 16.62 -30.10
C GLN A 325 -6.62 15.27 -30.10
N LEU A 326 -7.90 15.27 -29.73
CA LEU A 326 -8.74 14.06 -29.77
C LEU A 326 -9.04 13.62 -31.20
N ALA A 327 -9.23 14.54 -32.14
CA ALA A 327 -9.36 14.24 -33.58
C ALA A 327 -8.07 13.60 -34.16
N LEU A 328 -6.90 14.03 -33.70
CA LEU A 328 -5.60 13.48 -34.07
C LEU A 328 -5.36 12.06 -33.54
N VAL A 329 -5.87 11.74 -32.35
CA VAL A 329 -5.70 10.42 -31.71
C VAL A 329 -6.77 9.41 -32.14
N SER A 330 -7.99 9.86 -32.47
CA SER A 330 -9.12 8.98 -32.84
C SER A 330 -9.17 8.57 -34.32
N GLY A 331 -8.33 9.14 -35.18
CA GLY A 331 -8.15 8.67 -36.56
C GLY A 331 -9.37 8.80 -37.48
N ILE A 332 -10.38 9.59 -37.12
CA ILE A 332 -11.52 9.87 -38.00
C ILE A 332 -11.07 10.88 -39.05
N ARG A 333 -10.64 10.39 -40.21
CA ARG A 333 -10.55 11.21 -41.43
C ARG A 333 -11.96 11.72 -41.75
N ASN A 334 -12.15 13.04 -41.73
CA ASN A 334 -13.26 13.66 -42.45
C ASN A 334 -13.10 13.26 -43.93
N SER A 335 -13.92 12.33 -44.38
CA SER A 335 -14.22 12.17 -45.80
C SER A 335 -15.26 13.23 -46.14
N ASP A 336 -14.78 14.38 -46.61
CA ASP A 336 -15.60 15.35 -47.33
C ASP A 336 -16.01 14.75 -48.68
N ASN A 337 -17.32 14.64 -48.87
CA ASN A 337 -17.98 14.93 -50.14
C ASN A 337 -19.38 15.47 -49.85
#